data_AF-A0A838ERZ5-F1
#
_entry.id   AF-A0A838ERZ5-F1
#
_cell.length_a   1.000
_cell.length_b   1.000
_cell.length_c   1.000
_cell.angle_alpha   90.00
_cell.angle_beta   90.00
_cell.angle_gamma   90.00
#
_symmetry.space_group_name_H-M   'P 1'
#
loop_
_entity.id
_entity.type
_entity.pdbx_description
1 polymer ?
#
loop_
_entity_poly.entity_id
_entity_poly.type
_entity_poly.pdbx_seq_one_letter_code
_entity_poly.pdbx_strand_id
1 'polypeptide(L)' 'MSKPICTQCKHFYITWDPKIPNGCKRFGIMCKELPSKVVAQAGAGDCSGFEAKKKPDQKDDKLDLNRRDLW' A
#
# COMPACT_ATOMS: atom_id res chain seq x y z
N MET A 1 17.47 0.65 10.90
CA MET A 1 16.32 1.31 10.27
C MET A 1 15.50 0.23 9.58
N SER A 2 14.18 0.20 9.79
CA SER A 2 13.32 -0.88 9.31
C SER A 2 13.13 -0.79 7.79
N LYS A 3 13.46 -1.86 7.07
CA LYS A 3 13.23 -1.98 5.62
C LYS A 3 11.75 -1.72 5.30
N PRO A 4 11.39 -0.69 4.50
CA PRO A 4 9.99 -0.36 4.22
C PRO A 4 9.34 -1.46 3.38
N ILE A 5 8.23 -2.01 3.88
CA ILE A 5 7.50 -3.11 3.23
C ILE A 5 6.41 -2.51 2.32
N CYS A 6 6.62 -2.53 0.99
CA CYS A 6 5.66 -2.00 0.00
C CYS A 6 4.22 -2.49 0.20
N THR A 7 4.02 -3.75 0.59
CA THR A 7 2.67 -4.33 0.75
C THR A 7 1.87 -3.65 1.86
N GLN A 8 2.56 -3.08 2.84
CA GLN A 8 2.00 -2.31 3.94
C GLN A 8 1.89 -0.82 3.63
N CYS A 9 2.36 -0.35 2.47
CA CYS A 9 2.26 1.04 2.08
C CYS A 9 0.88 1.36 1.50
N LYS A 10 0.31 2.50 1.87
CA LYS A 10 -0.95 3.03 1.33
C LYS A 10 -0.87 3.40 -0.15
N HIS A 11 0.33 3.77 -0.63
CA HIS A 11 0.54 4.18 -2.02
C HIS A 11 0.81 3.03 -2.98
N PHE A 12 1.04 1.82 -2.46
CA PHE A 12 1.27 0.63 -3.27
C PHE A 12 -0.05 0.14 -3.90
N TYR A 13 -0.01 -0.17 -5.18
CA TYR A 13 -1.12 -0.74 -5.92
C TYR A 13 -0.64 -1.77 -6.94
N ILE A 14 -1.52 -2.69 -7.31
CA ILE A 14 -1.28 -3.66 -8.38
C ILE A 14 -1.84 -3.09 -9.67
N THR A 15 -1.07 -3.18 -10.75
CA THR A 15 -1.51 -2.77 -12.09
C THR A 15 -2.21 -3.93 -12.80
N TRP A 16 -2.95 -3.60 -13.85
CA TRP A 16 -3.60 -4.61 -14.71
C TRP A 16 -2.62 -5.25 -15.72
N ASP A 17 -1.52 -4.57 -16.06
CA ASP A 17 -0.52 -5.09 -17.01
C ASP A 17 0.38 -6.16 -16.34
N PRO A 18 0.42 -7.40 -16.87
CA PRO A 18 1.23 -8.49 -16.31
C PRO A 18 2.74 -8.26 -16.42
N LYS A 19 3.21 -7.36 -17.31
CA LYS A 19 4.65 -7.05 -17.45
C LYS A 19 5.16 -6.16 -16.31
N ILE A 20 4.30 -5.33 -15.73
CA ILE A 20 4.65 -4.32 -14.73
C ILE A 20 3.68 -4.33 -13.53
N PRO A 21 3.44 -5.49 -12.89
CA PRO A 21 2.34 -5.70 -11.94
C PRO A 21 2.34 -4.76 -10.72
N ASN A 22 3.45 -4.11 -10.40
CA ASN A 22 3.59 -3.32 -9.19
C ASN A 22 3.68 -1.83 -9.49
N GLY A 23 2.84 -1.03 -8.84
CA GLY A 23 2.83 0.42 -8.95
C GLY A 23 3.00 1.14 -7.60
N CYS A 24 3.55 2.34 -7.65
CA CYS A 24 3.59 3.26 -6.50
C CYS A 24 2.99 4.63 -6.88
N LYS A 25 1.87 5.00 -6.23
CA LYS A 25 1.15 6.26 -6.53
C LYS A 25 1.94 7.49 -6.11
N ARG A 26 2.79 7.39 -5.09
CA ARG A 26 3.56 8.53 -4.57
C ARG A 26 4.59 9.04 -5.57
N PHE A 27 5.26 8.10 -6.26
CA PHE A 27 6.29 8.42 -7.24
C PHE A 27 5.80 8.32 -8.69
N GLY A 28 4.56 7.84 -8.91
CA GLY A 28 3.99 7.69 -10.26
C GLY A 28 4.66 6.60 -11.11
N ILE A 29 5.34 5.65 -10.47
CA ILE A 29 6.08 4.59 -11.17
C ILE A 29 5.29 3.29 -11.24
N MET A 30 5.49 2.54 -12.32
CA MET A 30 5.04 1.16 -12.50
C MET A 30 6.25 0.31 -12.88
N CYS A 31 6.39 -0.86 -12.27
CA CYS A 31 7.58 -1.68 -12.40
C CYS A 31 7.28 -3.17 -12.21
N LYS A 32 8.17 -4.01 -12.73
CA LYS A 32 8.09 -5.47 -12.53
C LYS A 32 8.54 -5.89 -11.14
N GLU A 33 9.57 -5.22 -10.61
CA GLU A 33 10.06 -5.45 -9.25
C GLU A 33 9.21 -4.72 -8.20
N LEU A 34 9.57 -4.88 -6.93
CA LEU A 34 8.95 -4.09 -5.86
C LEU A 34 9.31 -2.60 -6.01
N PRO A 35 8.33 -1.68 -5.92
CA PRO A 35 8.60 -0.26 -6.10
C PRO A 35 9.61 0.30 -5.09
N SER A 36 9.67 -0.23 -3.86
CA SER A 36 10.69 0.15 -2.88
C SER A 36 12.10 -0.15 -3.34
N LYS A 37 12.31 -1.25 -4.08
CA LYS A 37 13.62 -1.63 -4.61
C LYS A 37 14.04 -0.68 -5.73
N VAL A 38 13.12 -0.34 -6.62
CA VAL A 38 13.35 0.64 -7.69
C VAL A 38 13.63 2.02 -7.09
N VAL A 39 12.86 2.45 -6.10
CA VAL A 39 13.08 3.72 -5.38
C VAL A 39 14.41 3.71 -4.63
N ALA A 40 14.80 2.60 -4.01
CA ALA A 40 16.09 2.48 -3.31
C ALA A 40 17.30 2.34 -4.25
N GLN A 41 17.09 1.95 -5.50
CA GLN A 41 18.13 2.01 -6.54
C GLN A 41 18.26 3.42 -7.12
N ALA A 42 17.13 4.12 -7.29
CA ALA A 42 17.10 5.47 -7.85
C ALA A 42 17.52 6.54 -6.84
N GLY A 43 17.19 6.37 -5.56
CA GLY A 43 17.60 7.23 -4.45
C GLY A 43 18.48 6.43 -3.51
N ALA A 44 19.59 7.01 -3.05
CA ALA A 44 20.57 6.37 -2.18
C ALA A 44 20.03 6.07 -0.76
N GLY A 45 18.99 5.26 -0.62
CA GLY A 45 18.42 4.89 0.68
C GLY A 45 17.00 4.31 0.63
N ASP A 46 16.45 4.11 1.83
CA ASP A 46 15.08 3.61 2.02
C ASP A 46 14.03 4.61 1.49
N CYS A 47 12.88 4.08 1.07
CA CYS A 47 11.75 4.86 0.55
C CYS A 47 11.28 5.93 1.56
N SER A 48 11.62 7.21 1.33
CA SER A 48 11.24 8.33 2.20
C SER A 48 9.74 8.65 2.18
N GLY A 49 9.01 8.13 1.19
CA GLY A 49 7.56 8.32 1.02
C GLY A 49 6.70 7.19 1.57
N PHE A 50 7.24 6.34 2.45
CA PHE A 50 6.49 5.20 3.01
C PHE A 50 5.42 5.67 4.01
N GLU A 51 4.15 5.46 3.67
CA GLU A 51 3.00 5.68 4.57
C GLU A 51 2.34 4.32 4.86
N ALA A 52 2.41 3.86 6.11
CA ALA A 52 1.80 2.59 6.51
C ALA A 52 0.27 2.64 6.36
N LYS A 53 -0.34 1.55 5.88
CA LYS A 53 -1.79 1.37 5.89
C LYS A 53 -2.29 1.43 7.32
N LYS A 54 -3.38 2.17 7.55
CA LYS A 54 -4.11 2.11 8.82
C LYS A 54 -4.56 0.66 9.01
N LYS A 55 -4.13 0.03 10.10
CA LYS A 55 -4.75 -1.21 10.54
C LYS A 55 -6.22 -0.91 10.85
N PRO A 56 -7.15 -1.83 10.56
CA PRO A 56 -8.54 -1.69 10.98
C PRO A 56 -8.62 -1.92 12.49
N ASP A 57 -7.99 -1.05 13.25
CA ASP A 57 -8.14 -1.01 14.69
C ASP A 57 -9.40 -0.17 14.93
N GLN A 58 -10.43 -0.84 15.46
CA GLN A 58 -11.73 -0.31 15.87
C GLN A 58 -12.73 -0.13 14.72
N LYS A 59 -13.48 -1.21 14.44
CA LYS A 59 -14.83 -1.06 13.89
C LYS A 59 -15.64 -0.32 14.96
N ASP A 60 -16.10 0.89 14.67
CA ASP A 60 -17.23 1.46 15.40
C ASP A 60 -18.42 0.51 15.15
N ASP A 61 -18.86 -0.24 16.17
CA ASP A 61 -20.00 -1.18 16.15
C ASP A 61 -21.35 -0.52 15.81
N LYS A 62 -21.34 0.76 15.43
CA LYS A 62 -22.52 1.58 15.15
C LYS A 62 -23.25 1.18 13.86
N LEU A 63 -22.59 0.45 12.95
CA LEU A 63 -23.20 -0.06 11.71
C LEU A 63 -22.86 -1.55 11.48
N ASP A 64 -23.41 -2.41 12.33
CA ASP A 64 -23.55 -3.83 12.00
C ASP A 64 -24.74 -4.01 11.03
N LEU A 65 -24.46 -4.42 9.79
CA LEU A 65 -25.46 -4.66 8.75
C LEU A 65 -26.27 -5.96 8.97
N ASN A 66 -25.85 -6.79 9.93
CA ASN A 66 -26.56 -8.02 10.31
C ASN A 66 -27.46 -7.82 11.54
N ARG A 67 -27.62 -6.58 11.99
CA ARG A 67 -28.48 -6.24 13.13
C ARG A 67 -29.94 -6.51 12.80
N ARG A 68 -30.61 -7.24 13.70
CA ARG A 68 -32.02 -7.65 13.57
C ARG A 68 -32.97 -6.45 13.55
N ASP A 69 -32.58 -5.33 14.16
CA ASP A 69 -33.31 -4.07 14.25
C ASP A 69 -33.31 -3.23 12.96
N LEU A 70 -32.60 -3.66 11.91
CA LEU A 70 -32.47 -2.94 10.63
C LEU A 70 -33.25 -3.59 9.46
N TRP A 71 -34.07 -4.61 9.71
CA TRP A 71 -34.94 -5.33 8.75
C TRP A 71 -36.35 -5.46 9.33
#